data_AF-A0A947JNY0-F1
#
_entry.id   AF-A0A947JNY0-F1
#
_cell.length_a   1.000
_cell.length_b   1.000
_cell.length_c   1.000
_cell.angle_alpha   90.00
_cell.angle_beta   90.00
_cell.angle_gamma   90.00
#
_symmetry.space_group_name_H-M   'P 1'
#
loop_
_entity.id
_entity.type
_entity.pdbx_description
1 polymer ?
#
loop_
_entity_poly.entity_id
_entity_poly.type
_entity_poly.pdbx_seq_one_letter_code
_entity_poly.pdbx_strand_id
1 'polypeptide(L)'
;MLKTNRKTAIRENFYPIEERMFSAEAALIILIIKRIIYGKDEYLEDLLSSRRINWGIFKELSIYHGIAPFIYSIFKELPAIIPASLMDFLRNDQYSNLVNNQILWQEFLQISKKFEEKKIAIVPIKGTAFLEDIYKQHPFRPMLDVDILVREEEVLKAEAIICSLGYKKELFGLKEDYWKKKQCHLSFCKKDKPLIEMHFALDFKRNNHKILPRLWERIRKIYGKGEHIQVLSVEDSLFSLCLHLRRLGKTLSLKNVCDAALLLNKYRGNINWEYLLKQAYQDKMRTALFFLLSEVVIMTGVGIPKSVLKELNISKSIKFLIEKFIYKNTFSPNISKKVKDLYAKEHFLLYDSLIEPLIYILKIPKEQFAKFYNLKPYNKKTDFLYKIRLAFIIFKAGSNLCKPVIMRIIASKQKPNFFKKNDETAKGALFFKTQGFSMWPFLKTGDKVVISKRPAETLKIGDVILYRTSNKIVCHRLIREVKTEKKRFFYARGDSSTDSAELVDEKMILGKIASVIKNGQVISYLDKRQEIINLIIVYISPLIAGAIGLIKPLYGRLKRGVAFKK
;
A
#
# COMPACT_ATOMS: atom_id res chain seq x y z
N MET A 1 20.56 59.52 -15.07
CA MET A 1 19.90 58.57 -15.99
C MET A 1 20.66 57.25 -15.96
N LEU A 2 20.23 56.29 -15.14
CA LEU A 2 20.82 54.95 -15.04
C LEU A 2 19.69 53.94 -15.22
N LYS A 3 19.58 53.35 -16.42
CA LYS A 3 18.75 52.16 -16.68
C LYS A 3 19.63 50.93 -16.50
N THR A 4 19.57 50.32 -15.32
CA THR A 4 20.21 49.04 -15.03
C THR A 4 19.34 47.88 -15.52
N ASN A 5 19.97 47.01 -16.31
CA ASN A 5 19.48 45.71 -16.74
C ASN A 5 19.04 44.84 -15.54
N ARG A 6 17.72 44.76 -15.30
CA ARG A 6 17.07 43.73 -14.47
C ARG A 6 16.19 42.85 -15.37
N LYS A 7 16.79 41.96 -16.17
CA LYS A 7 16.03 40.92 -16.90
C LYS A 7 16.69 39.53 -16.96
N THR A 8 17.77 39.28 -16.22
CA THR A 8 18.55 38.02 -16.32
C THR A 8 18.84 37.33 -14.99
N ALA A 9 17.93 37.43 -14.01
CA ALA A 9 17.99 36.61 -12.81
C ALA A 9 16.57 36.27 -12.33
N ILE A 10 15.98 35.18 -12.87
CA ILE A 10 14.93 34.26 -12.34
C ILE A 10 14.68 33.22 -13.46
N ARG A 11 15.72 32.55 -13.97
CA ARG A 11 15.58 31.45 -14.94
C ARG A 11 16.53 30.32 -14.62
N GLU A 12 16.48 29.81 -13.38
CA GLU A 12 17.09 28.52 -13.05
C GLU A 12 16.23 27.76 -12.02
N ASN A 13 15.85 26.53 -12.38
CA ASN A 13 15.24 25.48 -11.55
C ASN A 13 13.74 25.55 -11.20
N PHE A 14 12.87 25.79 -12.18
CA PHE A 14 11.58 25.09 -12.19
C PHE A 14 11.71 23.93 -13.16
N TYR A 15 11.65 22.68 -12.68
CA TYR A 15 11.21 21.60 -13.55
C TYR A 15 9.80 22.02 -13.98
N PRO A 16 9.54 22.33 -15.27
CA PRO A 16 8.16 22.41 -15.70
C PRO A 16 7.64 21.01 -15.41
N ILE A 17 6.70 20.90 -14.48
CA ILE A 17 5.82 19.73 -14.44
C ILE A 17 5.36 19.63 -15.88
N GLU A 18 5.71 18.56 -16.58
CA GLU A 18 5.26 18.38 -17.94
C GLU A 18 3.73 18.35 -17.86
N GLU A 19 3.05 19.48 -18.05
CA GLU A 19 1.59 19.63 -17.98
C GLU A 19 0.88 18.77 -19.03
N ARG A 20 1.66 18.13 -19.90
CA ARG A 20 1.26 17.10 -20.86
C ARG A 20 1.17 15.69 -20.25
N MET A 21 1.78 15.42 -19.10
CA MET A 21 1.75 14.09 -18.44
C MET A 21 0.50 13.87 -17.59
N PHE A 22 -0.14 14.93 -17.09
CA PHE A 22 -1.30 14.85 -16.21
C PHE A 22 -2.59 15.23 -16.95
N SER A 23 -3.72 14.66 -16.51
CA SER A 23 -5.03 15.11 -16.99
C SER A 23 -5.26 16.56 -16.58
N ALA A 24 -6.22 17.24 -17.23
CA ALA A 24 -6.51 18.63 -16.92
C ALA A 24 -6.95 18.82 -15.45
N GLU A 25 -7.71 17.86 -14.89
CA GLU A 25 -8.14 17.86 -13.48
C GLU A 25 -6.95 17.70 -12.52
N ALA A 26 -6.01 16.81 -12.85
CA ALA A 26 -4.81 16.59 -12.06
C ALA A 26 -3.88 17.81 -12.08
N ALA A 27 -3.69 18.41 -13.25
CA ALA A 27 -2.95 19.67 -13.39
C ALA A 27 -3.61 20.79 -12.58
N LEU A 28 -4.94 20.92 -12.63
CA LEU A 28 -5.68 21.90 -11.84
C LEU A 28 -5.48 21.70 -10.33
N ILE A 29 -5.53 20.46 -9.85
CA ILE A 29 -5.24 20.13 -8.44
C ILE A 29 -3.81 20.53 -8.04
N ILE A 30 -2.83 20.24 -8.90
CA ILE A 30 -1.43 20.61 -8.65
C ILE A 30 -1.28 22.13 -8.54
N LEU A 31 -1.89 22.89 -9.46
CA LEU A 31 -1.84 24.36 -9.45
C LEU A 31 -2.50 24.95 -8.19
N ILE A 32 -3.64 24.40 -7.78
CA ILE A 32 -4.30 24.75 -6.51
C ILE A 32 -3.36 24.53 -5.32
N ILE A 33 -2.70 23.38 -5.24
CA ILE A 33 -1.75 23.08 -4.16
C ILE A 33 -0.58 24.07 -4.17
N LYS A 34 -0.05 24.40 -5.36
CA LYS A 34 0.99 25.42 -5.49
C LYS A 34 0.51 26.79 -5.00
N ARG A 35 -0.71 27.20 -5.34
CA ARG A 35 -1.30 28.46 -4.83
C ARG A 35 -1.42 28.45 -3.31
N ILE A 36 -1.81 27.33 -2.70
CA ILE A 36 -1.87 27.18 -1.23
C ILE A 36 -0.48 27.35 -0.60
N ILE A 37 0.57 26.81 -1.22
CA ILE A 37 1.92 26.80 -0.65
C ILE A 37 2.64 28.15 -0.85
N TYR A 38 2.50 28.75 -2.04
CA TYR A 38 3.26 29.93 -2.45
C TYR A 38 2.44 31.23 -2.42
N GLY A 39 1.13 31.15 -2.22
CA GLY A 39 0.20 32.28 -2.30
C GLY A 39 -0.08 32.77 -3.72
N LYS A 40 0.56 32.17 -4.74
CA LYS A 40 0.39 32.52 -6.15
C LYS A 40 0.54 31.29 -7.05
N ASP A 41 -0.09 31.38 -8.20
CA ASP A 41 0.10 30.49 -9.33
C ASP A 41 -0.05 31.33 -10.62
N GLU A 42 0.67 30.98 -11.68
CA GLU A 42 0.70 31.79 -12.92
C GLU A 42 -0.14 31.17 -14.05
N TYR A 43 -0.78 30.02 -13.80
CA TYR A 43 -1.31 29.16 -14.86
C TYR A 43 -2.73 28.64 -14.60
N LEU A 44 -3.32 28.89 -13.43
CA LEU A 44 -4.62 28.31 -13.09
C LEU A 44 -5.74 28.90 -13.97
N GLU A 45 -5.78 30.22 -14.14
CA GLU A 45 -6.76 30.89 -15.00
C GLU A 45 -6.60 30.49 -16.48
N ASP A 46 -5.35 30.33 -16.94
CA ASP A 46 -5.03 29.85 -18.29
C ASP A 46 -5.47 28.41 -18.50
N LEU A 47 -5.21 27.51 -17.53
CA LEU A 47 -5.65 26.12 -17.60
C LEU A 47 -7.18 26.00 -17.65
N LEU A 48 -7.89 26.79 -16.84
CA LEU A 48 -9.36 26.83 -16.82
C LEU A 48 -9.94 27.32 -18.15
N SER A 49 -9.24 28.22 -18.84
CA SER A 49 -9.67 28.80 -20.12
C SER A 49 -9.30 27.91 -21.31
N SER A 50 -8.16 27.21 -21.25
CA SER A 50 -7.58 26.46 -22.36
C SER A 50 -7.94 24.97 -22.39
N ARG A 51 -8.37 24.38 -21.27
CA ARG A 51 -8.68 22.95 -21.18
C ARG A 51 -10.08 22.69 -20.64
N ARG A 52 -10.76 21.71 -21.26
CA ARG A 52 -12.03 21.21 -20.74
C ARG A 52 -11.80 20.37 -19.49
N ILE A 53 -12.36 20.82 -18.36
CA ILE A 53 -12.31 20.12 -17.07
C ILE A 53 -13.53 19.22 -16.90
N ASN A 54 -13.32 17.96 -16.55
CA ASN A 54 -14.38 17.11 -16.02
C ASN A 54 -14.54 17.35 -14.51
N TRP A 55 -15.51 18.19 -14.17
CA TRP A 55 -15.78 18.58 -12.78
C TRP A 55 -16.18 17.41 -11.86
N GLY A 56 -16.75 16.34 -12.41
CA GLY A 56 -17.04 15.11 -11.65
C GLY A 56 -15.76 14.39 -11.21
N ILE A 57 -14.82 14.19 -12.14
CA ILE A 57 -13.50 13.59 -11.84
C ILE A 57 -12.70 14.49 -10.89
N PHE A 58 -12.70 15.81 -11.14
CA PHE A 58 -12.04 16.78 -10.26
C PHE A 58 -12.56 16.71 -8.82
N LYS A 59 -13.88 16.64 -8.63
CA LYS A 59 -14.51 16.48 -7.32
C LYS A 59 -14.07 15.19 -6.64
N GLU A 60 -14.10 14.06 -7.35
CA GLU A 60 -13.65 12.76 -6.81
C GLU A 60 -12.18 12.79 -6.36
N LEU A 61 -11.29 13.36 -7.19
CA LEU A 61 -9.87 13.49 -6.87
C LEU A 61 -9.66 14.42 -5.65
N SER A 62 -10.38 15.54 -5.59
CA SER A 62 -10.30 16.50 -4.49
C SER A 62 -10.69 15.88 -3.14
N ILE A 63 -11.74 15.06 -3.13
CA ILE A 63 -12.19 14.29 -1.94
C ILE A 63 -11.18 13.21 -1.58
N TYR A 64 -10.67 12.46 -2.57
CA TYR A 64 -9.71 11.39 -2.31
C TYR A 64 -8.45 11.96 -1.65
N HIS A 65 -7.86 12.98 -2.28
CA HIS A 65 -6.62 13.60 -1.84
C HIS A 65 -6.78 14.42 -0.57
N GLY A 66 -8.02 14.73 -0.14
CA GLY A 66 -8.30 15.45 1.10
C GLY A 66 -7.95 16.92 0.99
N ILE A 67 -8.14 17.51 -0.20
CA ILE A 67 -7.81 18.92 -0.47
C ILE A 67 -9.06 19.78 -0.73
N ALA A 68 -10.24 19.17 -0.83
CA ALA A 68 -11.49 19.86 -1.15
C ALA A 68 -11.75 21.14 -0.32
N PRO A 69 -11.50 21.19 1.01
CA PRO A 69 -11.72 22.41 1.79
C PRO A 69 -10.87 23.60 1.37
N PHE A 70 -9.71 23.35 0.78
CA PHE A 70 -8.80 24.42 0.36
C PHE A 70 -9.15 25.04 -0.98
N ILE A 71 -10.04 24.40 -1.74
CA ILE A 71 -10.35 24.80 -3.11
C ILE A 71 -11.33 25.97 -3.11
N TYR A 72 -12.33 25.98 -2.21
CA TYR A 72 -13.37 27.01 -2.21
C TYR A 72 -12.80 28.42 -2.07
N SER A 73 -11.81 28.63 -1.18
CA SER A 73 -11.17 29.94 -1.00
C SER A 73 -10.48 30.46 -2.26
N ILE A 74 -10.04 29.56 -3.14
CA ILE A 74 -9.40 29.91 -4.41
C ILE A 74 -10.48 30.12 -5.47
N PHE A 75 -11.41 29.19 -5.58
CA PHE A 75 -12.43 29.18 -6.62
C PHE A 75 -13.44 30.33 -6.52
N LYS A 76 -13.70 30.84 -5.32
CA LYS A 76 -14.58 32.01 -5.13
C LYS A 76 -14.03 33.29 -5.79
N GLU A 77 -12.73 33.34 -6.10
CA GLU A 77 -12.05 34.48 -6.74
C GLU A 77 -11.92 34.29 -8.27
N LEU A 78 -12.41 33.17 -8.81
CA LEU A 78 -12.23 32.75 -10.20
C LEU A 78 -13.51 32.91 -11.05
N PRO A 79 -13.41 32.82 -12.39
CA PRO A 79 -14.54 33.03 -13.30
C PRO A 79 -15.71 32.08 -13.09
N ALA A 80 -16.91 32.50 -13.53
CA ALA A 80 -18.18 31.76 -13.42
C ALA A 80 -18.27 30.45 -14.23
N ILE A 81 -17.15 29.95 -14.77
CA ILE A 81 -17.08 28.66 -15.50
C ILE A 81 -17.22 27.44 -14.58
N ILE A 82 -17.06 27.64 -13.27
CA ILE A 82 -17.14 26.59 -12.26
C ILE A 82 -18.62 26.29 -11.97
N PRO A 83 -19.08 25.02 -12.04
CA PRO A 83 -20.47 24.68 -11.77
C PRO A 83 -20.91 25.07 -10.36
N ALA A 84 -22.10 25.68 -10.24
CA ALA A 84 -22.67 26.10 -8.97
C ALA A 84 -22.76 24.96 -7.95
N SER A 85 -23.18 23.77 -8.39
CA SER A 85 -23.27 22.58 -7.53
C SER A 85 -21.91 22.10 -6.98
N LEU A 86 -20.82 22.34 -7.70
CA LEU A 86 -19.46 22.09 -7.21
C LEU A 86 -19.06 23.16 -6.21
N MET A 87 -19.35 24.44 -6.49
CA MET A 87 -19.07 25.54 -5.56
C MET A 87 -19.80 25.36 -4.22
N ASP A 88 -21.09 24.99 -4.24
CA ASP A 88 -21.86 24.71 -3.04
C ASP A 88 -21.27 23.55 -2.23
N PHE A 89 -20.85 22.48 -2.92
CA PHE A 89 -20.17 21.35 -2.28
C PHE A 89 -18.87 21.77 -1.59
N LEU A 90 -18.00 22.50 -2.30
CA LEU A 90 -16.71 22.94 -1.76
C LEU A 90 -16.88 23.92 -0.60
N ARG A 91 -17.86 24.83 -0.68
CA ARG A 91 -18.23 25.74 0.39
C ARG A 91 -18.66 24.99 1.65
N ASN A 92 -19.58 24.03 1.50
CA ASN A 92 -20.09 23.23 2.62
C ASN A 92 -18.99 22.37 3.25
N ASP A 93 -18.10 21.79 2.43
CA ASP A 93 -16.95 21.02 2.90
C ASP A 93 -15.95 21.91 3.67
N GLN A 94 -15.64 23.11 3.17
CA GLN A 94 -14.80 24.07 3.87
C GLN A 94 -15.38 24.47 5.23
N TYR A 95 -16.65 24.89 5.28
CA TYR A 95 -17.29 25.30 6.53
C TYR A 95 -17.39 24.16 7.54
N SER A 96 -17.73 22.95 7.08
CA SER A 96 -17.77 21.77 7.96
C SER A 96 -16.41 21.48 8.57
N ASN A 97 -15.33 21.60 7.79
CA ASN A 97 -13.96 21.43 8.30
C ASN A 97 -13.54 22.54 9.24
N LEU A 98 -13.91 23.79 8.98
CA LEU A 98 -13.64 24.92 9.87
C LEU A 98 -14.28 24.70 11.25
N VAL A 99 -15.57 24.36 11.29
CA VAL A 99 -16.30 24.07 12.54
C VAL A 99 -15.69 22.87 13.25
N ASN A 100 -15.44 21.77 12.54
CA ASN A 100 -14.86 20.58 13.13
C ASN A 100 -13.44 20.82 13.68
N ASN A 101 -12.62 21.60 12.98
CA ASN A 101 -11.29 21.99 13.44
C ASN A 101 -11.35 22.83 14.72
N GLN A 102 -12.35 23.71 14.85
CA GLN A 102 -12.58 24.46 16.08
C GLN A 102 -12.99 23.55 17.25
N ILE A 103 -13.88 22.59 17.02
CA ILE A 103 -14.28 21.59 18.03
C ILE A 103 -13.08 20.77 18.50
N LEU A 104 -12.29 20.23 17.56
CA LEU A 104 -11.07 19.47 17.85
C LEU A 104 -10.06 20.30 18.67
N TRP A 105 -9.89 21.58 18.31
CA TRP A 105 -9.00 22.49 19.02
C TRP A 105 -9.46 22.76 20.46
N GLN A 106 -10.75 23.05 20.67
CA GLN A 106 -11.31 23.27 22.00
C GLN A 106 -11.15 22.03 22.88
N GLU A 107 -11.41 20.84 22.34
CA GLU A 107 -11.24 19.59 23.08
C GLU A 107 -9.77 19.34 23.45
N PHE A 108 -8.85 19.59 22.51
CA PHE A 108 -7.42 19.52 22.77
C PHE A 108 -6.99 20.47 23.90
N LEU A 109 -7.45 21.73 23.91
CA LEU A 109 -7.12 22.68 24.98
C LEU A 109 -7.65 22.24 26.36
N GLN A 110 -8.87 21.71 26.41
CA GLN A 110 -9.44 21.17 27.66
C GLN A 110 -8.59 20.01 28.22
N ILE A 111 -8.16 19.09 27.35
CA ILE A 111 -7.28 17.99 27.73
C ILE A 111 -5.92 18.53 28.16
N SER A 112 -5.33 19.44 27.37
CA SER A 112 -4.02 20.05 27.65
C SER A 112 -3.96 20.69 29.03
N LYS A 113 -4.98 21.47 29.41
CA LYS A 113 -5.06 22.10 30.74
C LYS A 113 -5.04 21.06 31.87
N LYS A 114 -5.75 19.93 31.70
CA LYS A 114 -5.81 18.87 32.71
C LYS A 114 -4.50 18.09 32.84
N PHE A 115 -3.76 17.95 31.75
CA PHE A 115 -2.42 17.39 31.76
C PHE A 115 -1.41 18.34 32.42
N GLU A 116 -1.53 19.65 32.16
CA GLU A 116 -0.71 20.69 32.77
C GLU A 116 -0.91 20.77 34.29
N GLU A 117 -2.14 20.71 34.79
CA GLU A 117 -2.47 20.62 36.22
C GLU A 117 -1.76 19.43 36.92
N LYS A 118 -1.48 18.35 36.17
CA LYS A 118 -0.77 17.16 36.65
C LYS A 118 0.71 17.13 36.27
N LYS A 119 1.23 18.22 35.68
CA LYS A 119 2.62 18.37 35.22
C LYS A 119 3.05 17.28 34.24
N ILE A 120 2.13 16.77 33.41
CA ILE A 120 2.42 15.80 32.35
C ILE A 120 2.48 16.54 31.02
N ALA A 121 3.59 16.38 30.30
CA ALA A 121 3.75 17.01 28.99
C ALA A 121 2.96 16.25 27.92
N ILE A 122 2.22 16.98 27.09
CA ILE A 122 1.59 16.44 25.88
C ILE A 122 2.03 17.25 24.66
N VAL A 123 2.18 16.54 23.54
CA VAL A 123 2.53 17.14 22.26
C VAL A 123 1.46 16.76 21.24
N PRO A 124 0.59 17.68 20.78
CA PRO A 124 -0.25 17.41 19.62
C PRO A 124 0.66 17.05 18.43
N ILE A 125 0.28 16.03 17.68
CA ILE A 125 1.02 15.62 16.48
C ILE A 125 0.12 15.73 15.26
N LYS A 126 0.75 15.85 14.08
CA LYS A 126 0.05 15.97 12.79
C LYS A 126 -0.97 17.12 12.81
N GLY A 127 -2.26 16.80 12.68
CA GLY A 127 -3.30 17.75 12.34
C GLY A 127 -3.42 18.92 13.29
N THR A 128 -3.61 18.66 14.59
CA THR A 128 -3.79 19.71 15.60
C THR A 128 -2.57 20.63 15.67
N ALA A 129 -1.35 20.09 15.60
CA ALA A 129 -0.13 20.88 15.56
C ALA A 129 0.02 21.68 14.26
N PHE A 130 -0.24 21.05 13.12
CA PHE A 130 -0.11 21.69 11.80
C PHE A 130 -1.13 22.79 11.58
N LEU A 131 -2.34 22.64 12.12
CA LEU A 131 -3.38 23.65 11.98
C LEU A 131 -2.91 25.02 12.51
N GLU A 132 -2.29 25.02 13.69
CA GLU A 132 -1.78 26.23 14.34
C GLU A 132 -0.40 26.65 13.83
N ASP A 133 0.44 25.69 13.43
CA ASP A 133 1.78 25.99 12.96
C ASP A 133 1.80 26.48 11.50
N ILE A 134 1.28 25.68 10.57
CA ILE A 134 1.52 25.86 9.12
C ILE A 134 0.27 26.24 8.32
N TYR A 135 -0.95 26.07 8.87
CA TYR A 135 -2.21 26.41 8.19
C TYR A 135 -2.88 27.71 8.67
N LYS A 136 -2.11 28.69 9.16
CA LYS A 136 -2.66 29.95 9.70
C LYS A 136 -3.57 30.71 8.72
N GLN A 137 -3.25 30.70 7.42
CA GLN A 137 -4.05 31.35 6.38
C GLN A 137 -5.27 30.51 5.94
N HIS A 138 -5.25 29.20 6.20
CA HIS A 138 -6.24 28.24 5.73
C HIS A 138 -6.64 27.26 6.85
N PRO A 139 -7.31 27.73 7.93
CA PRO A 139 -7.53 26.94 9.15
C PRO A 139 -8.70 25.94 9.03
N PHE A 140 -8.73 25.15 7.96
CA PHE A 140 -9.79 24.17 7.65
C PHE A 140 -9.21 22.86 7.10
N ARG A 141 -8.15 22.35 7.74
CA ARG A 141 -7.49 21.08 7.39
C ARG A 141 -8.39 19.88 7.76
N PRO A 142 -8.63 18.92 6.84
CA PRO A 142 -9.36 17.69 7.16
C PRO A 142 -8.73 16.85 8.27
N MET A 143 -9.49 16.69 9.36
CA MET A 143 -9.15 15.97 10.59
C MET A 143 -10.40 15.28 11.15
N LEU A 144 -10.23 14.13 11.80
CA LEU A 144 -11.34 13.40 12.43
C LEU A 144 -11.11 13.14 13.92
N ASP A 145 -9.86 13.28 14.35
CA ASP A 145 -9.32 12.86 15.63
C ASP A 145 -8.33 13.91 16.16
N VAL A 146 -8.10 13.85 17.47
CA VAL A 146 -7.03 14.58 18.14
C VAL A 146 -5.92 13.58 18.46
N ASP A 147 -4.82 13.68 17.73
CA ASP A 147 -3.60 12.93 18.02
C ASP A 147 -2.75 13.69 19.06
N ILE A 148 -2.49 13.06 20.22
CA ILE A 148 -1.54 13.56 21.22
C ILE A 148 -0.43 12.55 21.45
N LEU A 149 0.77 13.03 21.75
CA LEU A 149 1.93 12.23 22.13
C LEU A 149 2.27 12.48 23.60
N VAL A 150 2.42 11.40 24.36
CA VAL A 150 2.86 11.38 25.76
C VAL A 150 4.12 10.54 25.91
N ARG A 151 4.86 10.70 27.01
CA ARG A 151 6.02 9.85 27.27
C ARG A 151 5.58 8.41 27.58
N GLU A 152 6.37 7.43 27.12
CA GLU A 152 6.03 6.00 27.25
C GLU A 152 5.88 5.58 28.73
N GLU A 153 6.72 6.15 29.59
CA GLU A 153 6.71 5.99 31.05
C GLU A 153 5.51 6.66 31.74
N GLU A 154 4.81 7.58 31.07
CA GLU A 154 3.67 8.32 31.64
C GLU A 154 2.30 7.81 31.15
N VAL A 155 2.27 6.80 30.28
CA VAL A 155 1.04 6.28 29.64
C VAL A 155 -0.06 5.96 30.65
N LEU A 156 0.26 5.30 31.77
CA LEU A 156 -0.74 4.93 32.78
C LEU A 156 -1.36 6.17 33.46
N LYS A 157 -0.54 7.19 33.74
CA LYS A 157 -1.01 8.44 34.33
C LYS A 157 -1.86 9.23 33.33
N ALA A 158 -1.39 9.30 32.08
CA ALA A 158 -2.09 9.96 30.98
C ALA A 158 -3.46 9.31 30.70
N GLU A 159 -3.52 7.97 30.68
CA GLU A 159 -4.77 7.22 30.56
C GLU A 159 -5.75 7.55 31.68
N ALA A 160 -5.29 7.61 32.94
CA ALA A 160 -6.12 7.98 34.07
C ALA A 160 -6.69 9.41 33.96
N ILE A 161 -5.90 10.38 33.47
CA ILE A 161 -6.35 11.75 33.24
C ILE A 161 -7.44 11.79 32.18
N ILE A 162 -7.23 11.15 31.02
CA ILE A 162 -8.23 11.11 29.94
C ILE A 162 -9.53 10.46 30.45
N CYS A 163 -9.44 9.34 31.16
CA CYS A 163 -10.60 8.68 31.76
C CYS A 163 -11.34 9.58 32.77
N SER A 164 -10.62 10.38 33.57
CA SER A 164 -11.23 11.33 34.51
C SER A 164 -12.04 12.44 33.82
N LEU A 165 -11.77 12.70 32.54
CA LEU A 165 -12.55 13.63 31.71
C LEU A 165 -13.81 12.99 31.10
N GLY A 166 -14.12 11.75 31.48
CA GLY A 166 -15.29 11.00 31.01
C GLY A 166 -15.08 10.27 29.69
N TYR A 167 -13.85 10.22 29.19
CA TYR A 167 -13.50 9.39 28.03
C TYR A 167 -13.38 7.92 28.42
N LYS A 168 -13.69 7.03 27.47
CA LYS A 168 -13.56 5.58 27.62
C LYS A 168 -12.65 5.04 26.53
N LYS A 169 -11.86 4.01 26.86
CA LYS A 169 -11.04 3.31 25.86
C LYS A 169 -11.93 2.71 24.77
N GLU A 170 -11.58 2.99 23.53
CA GLU A 170 -12.21 2.43 22.33
C GLU A 170 -11.21 1.53 21.62
N LEU A 171 -11.34 0.22 21.81
CA LEU A 171 -10.41 -0.76 21.25
C LEU A 171 -10.87 -1.34 19.91
N PHE A 172 -12.06 -0.94 19.41
CA PHE A 172 -12.63 -1.39 18.13
C PHE A 172 -12.66 -2.92 17.98
N GLY A 173 -12.92 -3.64 19.07
CA GLY A 173 -12.95 -5.11 19.10
C GLY A 173 -11.58 -5.78 18.98
N LEU A 174 -10.48 -5.02 19.09
CA LEU A 174 -9.10 -5.53 19.12
C LEU A 174 -8.58 -5.65 20.56
N LYS A 175 -7.52 -6.43 20.76
CA LYS A 175 -6.85 -6.52 22.06
C LYS A 175 -6.05 -5.25 22.33
N GLU A 176 -6.08 -4.77 23.58
CA GLU A 176 -5.28 -3.61 24.02
C GLU A 176 -3.78 -3.82 23.75
N ASP A 177 -3.30 -5.05 23.93
CA ASP A 177 -1.91 -5.44 23.66
C ASP A 177 -1.47 -5.18 22.21
N TYR A 178 -2.39 -5.32 21.25
CA TYR A 178 -2.13 -5.00 19.84
C TYR A 178 -1.96 -3.48 19.66
N TRP A 179 -2.87 -2.69 20.22
CA TRP A 179 -2.78 -1.23 20.19
C TRP A 179 -1.47 -0.76 20.81
N LYS A 180 -1.14 -1.28 21.99
CA LYS A 180 0.08 -0.90 22.70
C LYS A 180 1.36 -1.31 21.95
N LYS A 181 1.48 -2.57 21.56
CA LYS A 181 2.74 -3.13 21.04
C LYS A 181 2.94 -2.94 19.53
N LYS A 182 1.87 -2.76 18.75
CA LYS A 182 1.91 -2.71 17.29
C LYS A 182 1.39 -1.42 16.67
N GLN A 183 0.61 -0.63 17.39
CA GLN A 183 0.11 0.67 16.90
C GLN A 183 0.66 1.87 17.69
N CYS A 184 1.25 1.62 18.86
CA CYS A 184 1.90 2.60 19.73
C CYS A 184 0.98 3.74 20.19
N HIS A 185 -0.31 3.45 20.32
CA HIS A 185 -1.29 4.37 20.87
C HIS A 185 -2.46 3.63 21.53
N LEU A 186 -3.29 4.38 22.25
CA LEU A 186 -4.61 3.99 22.71
C LEU A 186 -5.63 5.01 22.21
N SER A 187 -6.79 4.53 21.76
CA SER A 187 -7.88 5.40 21.31
C SER A 187 -8.94 5.53 22.41
N PHE A 188 -9.52 6.73 22.52
CA PHE A 188 -10.52 7.06 23.53
C PHE A 188 -11.70 7.79 22.90
N CYS A 189 -12.91 7.40 23.27
CA CYS A 189 -14.15 8.00 22.80
C CYS A 189 -14.96 8.59 23.96
N LYS A 190 -15.74 9.62 23.65
CA LYS A 190 -16.74 10.22 24.53
C LYS A 190 -17.91 10.65 23.66
N LYS A 191 -19.15 10.49 24.15
CA LYS A 191 -20.35 10.79 23.39
C LYS A 191 -20.31 12.24 22.87
N ASP A 192 -20.63 12.43 21.60
CA ASP A 192 -20.67 13.73 20.90
C ASP A 192 -19.33 14.50 20.92
N LYS A 193 -18.22 13.80 21.20
CA LYS A 193 -16.86 14.37 21.22
C LYS A 193 -15.96 13.66 20.23
N PRO A 194 -14.90 14.34 19.74
CA PRO A 194 -13.93 13.72 18.86
C PRO A 194 -13.20 12.54 19.50
N LEU A 195 -12.70 11.63 18.65
CA LEU A 195 -11.80 10.55 19.07
C LEU A 195 -10.46 11.15 19.50
N ILE A 196 -9.93 10.69 20.63
CA ILE A 196 -8.58 11.04 21.08
C ILE A 196 -7.68 9.83 20.84
N GLU A 197 -6.62 9.99 20.04
CA GLU A 197 -5.56 9.00 19.90
C GLU A 197 -4.36 9.43 20.73
N MET A 198 -4.14 8.75 21.86
CA MET A 198 -2.98 8.97 22.72
C MET A 198 -1.83 8.06 22.30
N HIS A 199 -0.90 8.61 21.53
CA HIS A 199 0.35 7.98 21.12
C HIS A 199 1.39 8.08 22.22
N PHE A 200 2.30 7.12 22.26
CA PHE A 200 3.48 7.13 23.14
C PHE A 200 4.79 6.80 22.42
N ALA A 201 4.69 6.50 21.12
CA ALA A 201 5.78 6.51 20.17
C ALA A 201 5.20 6.79 18.77
N LEU A 202 6.00 7.38 17.88
CA LEU A 202 5.54 7.65 16.50
C LEU A 202 5.38 6.37 15.67
N ASP A 203 6.16 5.34 15.98
CA ASP A 203 6.07 4.00 15.38
C ASP A 203 6.58 2.92 16.33
N PHE A 204 6.27 1.66 16.04
CA PHE A 204 6.67 0.52 16.86
C PHE A 204 8.17 0.20 16.70
N LYS A 205 8.75 -0.46 17.72
CA LYS A 205 10.16 -0.87 17.71
C LYS A 205 10.44 -1.86 16.57
N ARG A 206 11.46 -1.60 15.75
CA ARG A 206 11.83 -2.45 14.59
C ARG A 206 13.15 -3.16 14.88
N ASN A 207 13.13 -4.49 14.90
CA ASN A 207 14.29 -5.30 15.34
C ASN A 207 14.87 -4.82 16.68
N ASN A 208 13.97 -4.53 17.65
CA ASN A 208 14.27 -3.96 18.97
C ASN A 208 14.86 -2.53 18.96
N HIS A 209 14.99 -1.89 17.80
CA HIS A 209 15.40 -0.49 17.68
C HIS A 209 14.21 0.46 17.89
N LYS A 210 14.36 1.43 18.81
CA LYS A 210 13.36 2.50 19.02
C LYS A 210 13.60 3.61 18.00
N ILE A 211 12.54 3.97 17.28
CA ILE A 211 12.58 5.06 16.29
C ILE A 211 12.49 6.40 17.04
N LEU A 212 13.37 7.34 16.68
CA LEU A 212 13.45 8.69 17.25
C LEU A 212 13.52 8.71 18.80
N PRO A 213 14.46 7.98 19.42
CA PRO A 213 14.51 7.84 20.88
C PRO A 213 14.68 9.18 21.62
N ARG A 214 15.31 10.17 20.96
CA ARG A 214 15.59 11.51 21.49
C ARG A 214 14.59 12.58 21.06
N LEU A 215 13.41 12.22 20.55
CA LEU A 215 12.44 13.21 20.03
C LEU A 215 12.06 14.28 21.07
N TRP A 216 11.97 13.87 22.33
CA TRP A 216 11.56 14.74 23.44
C TRP A 216 12.57 15.85 23.75
N GLU A 217 13.84 15.69 23.35
CA GLU A 217 14.89 16.71 23.50
C GLU A 217 14.74 17.86 22.50
N ARG A 218 13.96 17.66 21.43
CA ARG A 218 13.78 18.62 20.33
C ARG A 218 12.35 19.16 20.22
N ILE A 219 11.54 18.98 21.27
CA ILE A 219 10.24 19.63 21.36
C ILE A 219 10.44 21.14 21.39
N ARG A 220 9.66 21.85 20.57
CA ARG A 220 9.67 23.31 20.53
C ARG A 220 8.32 23.85 20.95
N LYS A 221 8.28 25.14 21.30
CA LYS A 221 7.05 25.86 21.61
C LYS A 221 6.65 26.72 20.42
N ILE A 222 5.35 26.80 20.16
CA ILE A 222 4.76 27.78 19.25
C ILE A 222 3.63 28.52 19.96
N TYR A 223 3.24 29.67 19.41
CA TYR A 223 2.08 30.43 19.85
C TYR A 223 0.94 30.27 18.83
N GLY A 224 -0.19 29.73 19.29
CA GLY A 224 -1.37 29.44 18.49
C GLY A 224 -2.66 29.73 19.26
N LYS A 225 -3.60 30.46 18.65
CA LYS A 225 -4.89 30.86 19.24
C LYS A 225 -4.83 31.34 20.70
N GLY A 226 -3.85 32.17 21.04
CA GLY A 226 -3.72 32.77 22.36
C GLY A 226 -2.86 31.99 23.35
N GLU A 227 -2.46 30.76 23.04
CA GLU A 227 -1.81 29.83 23.97
C GLU A 227 -0.44 29.36 23.45
N HIS A 228 0.45 29.03 24.40
CA HIS A 228 1.70 28.36 24.09
C HIS A 228 1.49 26.84 24.03
N ILE A 229 1.76 26.23 22.88
CA ILE A 229 1.67 24.79 22.71
C ILE A 229 3.03 24.19 22.37
N GLN A 230 3.27 22.97 22.87
CA GLN A 230 4.44 22.18 22.54
C GLN A 230 4.19 21.41 21.24
N VAL A 231 5.15 21.43 20.32
CA VAL A 231 5.08 20.71 19.04
C VAL A 231 6.41 20.02 18.76
N LEU A 232 6.37 19.00 17.90
CA LEU A 232 7.59 18.37 17.40
C LEU A 232 8.50 19.40 16.71
N SER A 233 9.81 19.10 16.68
CA SER A 233 10.73 19.78 15.76
C SER A 233 10.22 19.67 14.32
N VAL A 234 10.74 20.53 13.45
CA VAL A 234 10.39 20.50 12.02
C VAL A 234 10.77 19.15 11.41
N GLU A 235 11.93 18.64 11.78
CA GLU A 235 12.52 17.40 11.31
C GLU A 235 11.77 16.17 11.82
N ASP A 236 11.46 16.12 13.13
CA ASP A 236 10.67 15.05 13.73
C ASP A 236 9.22 15.04 13.20
N SER A 237 8.67 16.21 12.82
CA SER A 237 7.39 16.32 12.12
C SER A 237 7.43 15.70 10.72
N LEU A 238 8.51 15.91 9.96
CA LEU A 238 8.71 15.25 8.66
C LEU A 238 8.83 13.73 8.83
N PHE A 239 9.54 13.26 9.86
CA PHE A 239 9.59 11.83 10.16
C PHE A 239 8.23 11.27 10.57
N SER A 240 7.42 12.00 11.34
CA SER A 240 6.05 11.62 11.67
C SER A 240 5.21 11.41 10.39
N LEU A 241 5.36 12.30 9.40
CA LEU A 241 4.73 12.13 8.09
C LEU A 241 5.29 10.92 7.32
N CYS A 242 6.60 10.67 7.34
CA CYS A 242 7.21 9.48 6.74
C CYS A 242 6.67 8.17 7.35
N LEU A 243 6.52 8.13 8.67
CA LEU A 243 5.99 6.97 9.39
C LEU A 243 4.50 6.77 9.12
N HIS A 244 3.76 7.85 8.90
CA HIS A 244 2.36 7.78 8.50
C HIS A 244 2.18 7.08 7.15
N LEU A 245 3.08 7.29 6.17
CA LEU A 245 3.06 6.57 4.88
C LEU A 245 3.11 5.04 5.04
N ARG A 246 3.70 4.55 6.15
CA ARG A 246 3.79 3.11 6.43
C ARG A 246 2.50 2.53 7.00
N ARG A 247 1.57 3.35 7.48
CA ARG A 247 0.33 2.89 8.11
C ARG A 247 -0.75 2.62 7.07
N LEU A 248 -1.56 1.58 7.29
CA LEU A 248 -2.67 1.22 6.39
C LEU A 248 -3.70 2.35 6.33
N GLY A 249 -3.78 3.04 5.18
CA GLY A 249 -4.64 4.20 4.99
C GLY A 249 -4.73 4.65 3.52
N LYS A 250 -5.12 5.91 3.30
CA LYS A 250 -5.11 6.54 1.97
C LYS A 250 -3.66 6.81 1.53
N THR A 251 -3.19 6.03 0.57
CA THR A 251 -1.88 6.17 -0.10
C THR A 251 -1.85 7.38 -1.05
N LEU A 252 -0.69 8.03 -1.23
CA LEU A 252 -0.50 9.16 -2.15
C LEU A 252 -1.52 10.32 -1.97
N SER A 253 -1.96 10.54 -0.73
CA SER A 253 -2.89 11.63 -0.41
C SER A 253 -2.16 12.96 -0.40
N LEU A 254 -2.62 13.92 -1.22
CA LEU A 254 -1.97 15.22 -1.33
C LEU A 254 -2.14 16.09 -0.09
N LYS A 255 -3.09 15.78 0.82
CA LYS A 255 -3.14 16.39 2.14
C LYS A 255 -1.82 16.26 2.90
N ASN A 256 -1.23 15.06 2.90
CA ASN A 256 0.06 14.81 3.58
C ASN A 256 1.22 15.50 2.85
N VAL A 257 1.12 15.60 1.52
CA VAL A 257 2.07 16.36 0.70
C VAL A 257 1.99 17.86 1.02
N CYS A 258 0.78 18.41 1.18
CA CYS A 258 0.58 19.81 1.59
C CYS A 258 1.16 20.06 2.98
N ASP A 259 0.92 19.16 3.94
CA ASP A 259 1.50 19.27 5.29
C ASP A 259 3.03 19.36 5.22
N ALA A 260 3.69 18.44 4.50
CA ALA A 260 5.15 18.45 4.34
C ALA A 260 5.64 19.68 3.57
N ALA A 261 4.96 20.06 2.49
CA ALA A 261 5.36 21.17 1.64
C ALA A 261 5.24 22.52 2.34
N LEU A 262 4.15 22.76 3.08
CA LEU A 262 3.96 23.97 3.88
C LEU A 262 4.99 24.05 5.01
N LEU A 263 5.29 22.93 5.66
CA LEU A 263 6.31 22.86 6.69
C LEU A 263 7.71 23.18 6.13
N LEU A 264 8.09 22.55 5.01
CA LEU A 264 9.36 22.79 4.31
C LEU A 264 9.47 24.23 3.81
N ASN A 265 8.40 24.79 3.26
CA ASN A 265 8.39 26.16 2.75
C ASN A 265 8.51 27.19 3.89
N LYS A 266 7.74 27.02 4.97
CA LYS A 266 7.77 27.91 6.14
C LYS A 266 9.14 27.94 6.81
N TYR A 267 9.78 26.78 6.95
CA TYR A 267 11.04 26.63 7.70
C TYR A 267 12.28 26.46 6.81
N ARG A 268 12.21 26.77 5.51
CA ARG A 268 13.27 26.53 4.51
C ARG A 268 14.69 26.96 4.94
N GLY A 269 14.82 28.03 5.73
CA GLY A 269 16.10 28.55 6.21
C GLY A 269 16.62 27.92 7.49
N ASN A 270 15.80 27.13 8.20
CA ASN A 270 16.07 26.67 9.56
C ASN A 270 15.97 25.15 9.72
N ILE A 271 15.83 24.40 8.62
CA ILE A 271 15.81 22.94 8.65
C ILE A 271 17.23 22.40 8.86
N ASN A 272 17.41 21.57 9.88
CA ASN A 272 18.63 20.84 10.13
C ASN A 272 18.69 19.57 9.26
N TRP A 273 19.21 19.74 8.05
CA TRP A 273 19.38 18.65 7.08
C TRP A 273 20.38 17.58 7.53
N GLU A 274 21.42 17.96 8.26
CA GLU A 274 22.41 17.02 8.79
C GLU A 274 21.75 16.05 9.78
N TYR A 275 20.93 16.58 10.69
CA TYR A 275 20.15 15.78 11.62
C TYR A 275 19.18 14.84 10.89
N LEU A 276 18.40 15.35 9.92
CA LEU A 276 17.49 14.53 9.11
C LEU A 276 18.21 13.37 8.43
N LEU A 277 19.35 13.63 7.81
CA LEU A 277 20.15 12.59 7.15
C LEU A 277 20.64 11.57 8.18
N LYS A 278 21.35 12.02 9.22
CA LYS A 278 21.90 11.15 10.26
C LYS A 278 20.83 10.26 10.90
N GLN A 279 19.69 10.84 11.27
CA GLN A 279 18.61 10.10 11.90
C GLN A 279 17.94 9.12 10.93
N ALA A 280 17.79 9.49 9.64
CA ALA A 280 17.25 8.58 8.64
C ALA A 280 18.14 7.34 8.44
N TYR A 281 19.47 7.49 8.51
CA TYR A 281 20.40 6.35 8.53
C TYR A 281 20.23 5.49 9.78
N GLN A 282 20.24 6.11 10.96
CA GLN A 282 20.17 5.40 12.24
C GLN A 282 18.87 4.59 12.38
N ASP A 283 17.74 5.15 11.95
CA ASP A 283 16.43 4.52 12.11
C ASP A 283 15.95 3.71 10.89
N LYS A 284 16.79 3.58 9.85
CA LYS A 284 16.45 2.88 8.59
C LYS A 284 15.19 3.45 7.95
N MET A 285 15.22 4.76 7.75
CA MET A 285 14.13 5.56 7.21
C MET A 285 14.54 6.35 5.96
N ARG A 286 15.69 6.03 5.34
CA ARG A 286 16.20 6.79 4.21
C ARG A 286 15.27 6.71 3.00
N THR A 287 14.77 5.52 2.69
CA THR A 287 13.85 5.35 1.55
C THR A 287 12.51 6.00 1.82
N ALA A 288 12.01 5.93 3.06
CA ALA A 288 10.75 6.59 3.44
C ALA A 288 10.86 8.12 3.38
N LEU A 289 11.98 8.68 3.86
CA LEU A 289 12.26 10.12 3.74
C LEU A 289 12.43 10.52 2.28
N PHE A 290 13.20 9.76 1.49
CA PHE A 290 13.33 10.00 0.04
C PHE A 290 11.97 9.99 -0.67
N PHE A 291 11.08 9.06 -0.32
CA PHE A 291 9.74 8.97 -0.89
C PHE A 291 8.94 10.24 -0.60
N LEU A 292 8.83 10.66 0.66
CA LEU A 292 8.09 11.86 1.05
C LEU A 292 8.64 13.10 0.35
N LEU A 293 9.95 13.30 0.38
CA LEU A 293 10.58 14.48 -0.22
C LEU A 293 10.42 14.49 -1.74
N SER A 294 10.50 13.32 -2.40
CA SER A 294 10.27 13.20 -3.84
C SER A 294 8.81 13.49 -4.19
N GLU A 295 7.86 12.99 -3.41
CA GLU A 295 6.43 13.28 -3.60
C GLU A 295 6.16 14.78 -3.49
N VAL A 296 6.72 15.45 -2.48
CA VAL A 296 6.64 16.91 -2.33
C VAL A 296 7.23 17.64 -3.53
N VAL A 297 8.46 17.30 -3.94
CA VAL A 297 9.12 17.97 -5.08
C VAL A 297 8.32 17.79 -6.36
N ILE A 298 7.88 16.57 -6.66
CA ILE A 298 7.16 16.26 -7.91
C ILE A 298 5.80 16.98 -7.94
N MET A 299 5.07 16.99 -6.83
CA MET A 299 3.71 17.55 -6.78
C MET A 299 3.68 19.07 -6.62
N THR A 300 4.68 19.66 -5.95
CA THR A 300 4.61 21.07 -5.51
C THR A 300 5.75 21.93 -6.01
N GLY A 301 6.87 21.32 -6.43
CA GLY A 301 8.08 22.04 -6.81
C GLY A 301 8.81 22.70 -5.64
N VAL A 302 8.48 22.38 -4.38
CA VAL A 302 9.19 22.94 -3.22
C VAL A 302 10.68 22.61 -3.33
N GLY A 303 11.50 23.65 -3.20
CA GLY A 303 12.95 23.54 -3.31
C GLY A 303 13.55 22.76 -2.15
N ILE A 304 14.14 21.61 -2.44
CA ILE A 304 14.93 20.81 -1.50
C ILE A 304 16.38 20.79 -1.99
N PRO A 305 17.39 20.97 -1.12
CA PRO A 305 18.79 20.89 -1.54
C PRO A 305 19.09 19.57 -2.26
N LYS A 306 19.62 19.65 -3.48
CA LYS A 306 19.96 18.46 -4.29
C LYS A 306 20.98 17.55 -3.59
N SER A 307 21.81 18.10 -2.70
CA SER A 307 22.75 17.36 -1.84
C SER A 307 22.02 16.37 -0.93
N VAL A 308 20.94 16.79 -0.27
CA VAL A 308 20.15 15.94 0.66
C VAL A 308 19.61 14.69 -0.04
N LEU A 309 19.01 14.85 -1.23
CA LEU A 309 18.47 13.71 -1.99
C LEU A 309 19.58 12.76 -2.50
N LYS A 310 20.80 13.26 -2.69
CA LYS A 310 21.97 12.45 -3.04
C LYS A 310 22.51 11.71 -1.82
N GLU A 311 22.64 12.39 -0.68
CA GLU A 311 23.23 11.88 0.56
C GLU A 311 22.38 10.82 1.28
N LEU A 312 21.08 10.73 0.99
CA LEU A 312 20.25 9.58 1.41
C LEU A 312 20.76 8.23 0.85
N ASN A 313 21.61 8.26 -0.19
CA ASN A 313 22.28 7.10 -0.78
C ASN A 313 21.33 5.94 -1.13
N ILE A 314 20.23 6.28 -1.81
CA ILE A 314 19.27 5.32 -2.37
C ILE A 314 19.71 4.93 -3.79
N SER A 315 19.62 3.64 -4.12
CA SER A 315 20.02 3.15 -5.44
C SER A 315 19.18 3.76 -6.57
N LYS A 316 19.80 3.99 -7.74
CA LYS A 316 19.14 4.63 -8.89
C LYS A 316 17.85 3.91 -9.30
N SER A 317 17.85 2.58 -9.26
CA SER A 317 16.68 1.76 -9.60
C SER A 317 15.51 1.97 -8.64
N ILE A 318 15.78 2.09 -7.33
CA ILE A 318 14.73 2.34 -6.34
C ILE A 318 14.20 3.77 -6.46
N LYS A 319 15.08 4.76 -6.66
CA LYS A 319 14.67 6.16 -6.93
C LYS A 319 13.71 6.21 -8.12
N PHE A 320 14.10 5.61 -9.24
CA PHE A 320 13.27 5.53 -10.44
C PHE A 320 11.92 4.82 -10.19
N LEU A 321 11.91 3.73 -9.43
CA LEU A 321 10.66 3.02 -9.09
C LEU A 321 9.72 3.88 -8.23
N ILE A 322 10.27 4.63 -7.27
CA ILE A 322 9.50 5.55 -6.41
C ILE A 322 8.91 6.68 -7.24
N GLU A 323 9.72 7.37 -8.03
CA GLU A 323 9.26 8.47 -8.88
C GLU A 323 8.20 7.99 -9.87
N LYS A 324 8.46 6.86 -10.56
CA LYS A 324 7.50 6.24 -11.46
C LYS A 324 6.21 5.83 -10.75
N PHE A 325 6.31 5.34 -9.51
CA PHE A 325 5.14 4.98 -8.70
C PHE A 325 4.30 6.22 -8.38
N ILE A 326 4.92 7.33 -7.97
CA ILE A 326 4.25 8.60 -7.69
C ILE A 326 3.55 9.11 -8.97
N TYR A 327 4.30 9.35 -10.05
CA TYR A 327 3.74 9.87 -11.31
C TYR A 327 2.57 9.06 -11.84
N LYS A 328 2.67 7.72 -11.79
CA LYS A 328 1.66 6.84 -12.36
C LYS A 328 0.40 6.72 -11.50
N ASN A 329 0.54 6.82 -10.17
CA ASN A 329 -0.52 6.40 -9.26
C ASN A 329 -1.19 7.53 -8.50
N THR A 330 -0.57 8.71 -8.33
CA THR A 330 -1.17 9.81 -7.54
C THR A 330 -2.55 10.19 -8.09
N PHE A 331 -2.68 10.40 -9.40
CA PHE A 331 -3.96 10.74 -10.03
C PHE A 331 -4.58 9.56 -10.80
N SER A 332 -4.36 8.32 -10.32
CA SER A 332 -4.88 7.14 -11.02
C SER A 332 -6.41 7.15 -11.09
N PRO A 333 -7.03 6.81 -12.22
CA PRO A 333 -8.48 6.64 -12.28
C PRO A 333 -8.96 5.60 -11.26
N ASN A 334 -10.09 5.88 -10.59
CA ASN A 334 -10.65 5.04 -9.54
C ASN A 334 -9.66 4.73 -8.39
N ILE A 335 -8.79 5.69 -8.03
CA ILE A 335 -7.79 5.50 -6.97
C ILE A 335 -8.40 5.02 -5.64
N SER A 336 -9.60 5.48 -5.31
CA SER A 336 -10.39 5.04 -4.14
C SER A 336 -10.64 3.53 -4.10
N LYS A 337 -10.78 2.88 -5.27
CA LYS A 337 -10.99 1.42 -5.38
C LYS A 337 -9.69 0.62 -5.30
N LYS A 338 -8.53 1.29 -5.46
CA LYS A 338 -7.19 0.65 -5.52
C LYS A 338 -6.37 0.83 -4.24
N VAL A 339 -6.94 1.45 -3.20
CA VAL A 339 -6.21 1.84 -1.97
C VAL A 339 -5.36 0.70 -1.40
N LYS A 340 -5.89 -0.51 -1.25
CA LYS A 340 -5.14 -1.65 -0.69
C LYS A 340 -3.96 -2.09 -1.55
N ASP A 341 -4.15 -2.11 -2.87
CA ASP A 341 -3.11 -2.52 -3.83
C ASP A 341 -2.01 -1.45 -3.92
N LEU A 342 -2.38 -0.17 -3.85
CA LEU A 342 -1.45 0.95 -3.82
C LEU A 342 -0.69 0.98 -2.50
N TYR A 343 -1.39 0.84 -1.37
CA TYR A 343 -0.77 0.73 -0.06
C TYR A 343 0.27 -0.39 -0.02
N ALA A 344 -0.05 -1.58 -0.51
CA ALA A 344 0.91 -2.68 -0.50
C ALA A 344 2.19 -2.33 -1.29
N LYS A 345 2.05 -1.69 -2.45
CA LYS A 345 3.19 -1.28 -3.28
C LYS A 345 4.00 -0.15 -2.64
N GLU A 346 3.32 0.91 -2.20
CA GLU A 346 3.92 2.03 -1.47
C GLU A 346 4.68 1.51 -0.25
N HIS A 347 4.00 0.74 0.60
CA HIS A 347 4.57 0.19 1.82
C HIS A 347 5.88 -0.57 1.55
N PHE A 348 5.95 -1.41 0.51
CA PHE A 348 7.19 -2.12 0.16
C PHE A 348 8.29 -1.22 -0.42
N LEU A 349 7.94 -0.09 -1.04
CA LEU A 349 8.91 0.89 -1.52
C LEU A 349 9.49 1.75 -0.39
N LEU A 350 8.92 1.76 0.82
CA LEU A 350 9.38 2.60 1.94
C LEU A 350 10.52 1.99 2.78
N TYR A 351 11.01 0.82 2.42
CA TYR A 351 12.04 0.08 3.16
C TYR A 351 13.43 0.33 2.57
N ASP A 352 14.44 0.38 3.44
CA ASP A 352 15.85 0.57 3.05
C ASP A 352 16.47 -0.71 2.46
N SER A 353 15.84 -1.87 2.73
CA SER A 353 16.29 -3.18 2.29
C SER A 353 15.14 -4.00 1.70
N LEU A 354 15.45 -4.86 0.72
CA LEU A 354 14.49 -5.81 0.13
C LEU A 354 14.08 -6.93 1.10
N ILE A 355 14.87 -7.18 2.15
CA ILE A 355 14.61 -8.25 3.14
C ILE A 355 13.54 -7.80 4.14
N GLU A 356 13.50 -6.52 4.51
CA GLU A 356 12.55 -6.01 5.51
C GLU A 356 11.07 -6.19 5.11
N PRO A 357 10.65 -5.93 3.85
CA PRO A 357 9.36 -6.34 3.31
C PRO A 357 8.99 -7.81 3.56
N LEU A 358 9.94 -8.73 3.35
CA LEU A 358 9.72 -10.16 3.55
C LEU A 358 9.55 -10.49 5.03
N ILE A 359 10.38 -9.89 5.89
CA ILE A 359 10.26 -10.00 7.35
C ILE A 359 8.90 -9.44 7.80
N TYR A 360 8.45 -8.32 7.24
CA TYR A 360 7.15 -7.74 7.54
C TYR A 360 6.01 -8.70 7.17
N ILE A 361 6.03 -9.31 5.97
CA ILE A 361 5.04 -10.31 5.58
C ILE A 361 5.03 -11.50 6.56
N LEU A 362 6.20 -11.95 7.00
CA LEU A 362 6.33 -13.06 7.94
C LEU A 362 5.81 -12.70 9.34
N LYS A 363 6.02 -11.45 9.78
CA LYS A 363 5.71 -10.95 11.13
C LYS A 363 4.48 -10.04 11.20
N ILE A 364 3.70 -9.93 10.13
CA ILE A 364 2.51 -9.09 10.09
C ILE A 364 1.57 -9.46 11.24
N PRO A 365 1.15 -8.51 12.09
CA PRO A 365 0.19 -8.79 13.15
C PRO A 365 -1.11 -9.41 12.59
N LYS A 366 -1.70 -10.35 13.34
CA LYS A 366 -2.94 -11.02 12.92
C LYS A 366 -4.07 -10.02 12.69
N GLU A 367 -4.14 -8.98 13.51
CA GLU A 367 -5.09 -7.88 13.42
C GLU A 367 -4.90 -7.07 12.13
N GLN A 368 -3.65 -6.75 11.76
CA GLN A 368 -3.35 -6.06 10.51
C GLN A 368 -3.66 -6.93 9.29
N PHE A 369 -3.29 -8.22 9.34
CA PHE A 369 -3.65 -9.18 8.31
C PHE A 369 -5.17 -9.27 8.13
N ALA A 370 -5.92 -9.36 9.24
CA ALA A 370 -7.37 -9.41 9.21
C ALA A 370 -7.96 -8.12 8.62
N LYS A 371 -7.49 -6.94 9.07
CA LYS A 371 -7.91 -5.63 8.54
C LYS A 371 -7.63 -5.51 7.05
N PHE A 372 -6.43 -5.88 6.59
CA PHE A 372 -6.05 -5.82 5.18
C PHE A 372 -6.95 -6.70 4.30
N TYR A 373 -7.34 -7.88 4.77
CA TYR A 373 -8.18 -8.82 4.03
C TYR A 373 -9.68 -8.74 4.35
N ASN A 374 -10.14 -7.74 5.11
CA ASN A 374 -11.53 -7.60 5.57
C ASN A 374 -12.05 -8.86 6.29
N LEU A 375 -11.22 -9.45 7.15
CA LEU A 375 -11.57 -10.60 7.97
C LEU A 375 -11.89 -10.15 9.40
N LYS A 376 -12.77 -10.88 10.10
CA LYS A 376 -13.04 -10.63 11.52
C LYS A 376 -11.82 -11.07 12.35
N PRO A 377 -11.17 -10.19 13.12
CA PRO A 377 -10.07 -10.57 13.99
C PRO A 377 -10.53 -11.61 15.03
N TYR A 378 -9.60 -12.45 15.49
CA TYR A 378 -9.82 -13.51 16.49
C TYR A 378 -10.90 -14.57 16.17
N ASN A 379 -11.30 -14.70 14.91
CA ASN A 379 -12.19 -15.76 14.45
C ASN A 379 -11.39 -17.01 14.01
N LYS A 380 -11.93 -18.22 14.24
CA LYS A 380 -11.32 -19.51 13.82
C LYS A 380 -10.92 -19.53 12.33
N LYS A 381 -11.76 -18.97 11.44
CA LYS A 381 -11.46 -18.88 9.99
C LYS A 381 -10.27 -17.97 9.73
N THR A 382 -10.21 -16.82 10.40
CA THR A 382 -9.08 -15.88 10.29
C THR A 382 -7.80 -16.51 10.82
N ASP A 383 -7.88 -17.28 11.90
CA ASP A 383 -6.74 -18.00 12.48
C ASP A 383 -6.19 -19.05 11.53
N PHE A 384 -7.08 -19.80 10.87
CA PHE A 384 -6.69 -20.73 9.82
C PHE A 384 -5.97 -20.01 8.68
N LEU A 385 -6.57 -18.95 8.11
CA LEU A 385 -5.98 -18.18 7.01
C LEU A 385 -4.65 -17.52 7.40
N TYR A 386 -4.51 -17.07 8.65
CA TYR A 386 -3.30 -16.47 9.17
C TYR A 386 -2.16 -17.48 9.35
N LYS A 387 -2.47 -18.73 9.73
CA LYS A 387 -1.46 -19.82 9.78
C LYS A 387 -0.88 -20.11 8.41
N ILE A 388 -1.70 -20.06 7.35
CA ILE A 388 -1.27 -20.23 5.95
C ILE A 388 -1.01 -18.89 5.21
N ARG A 389 -0.76 -17.78 5.94
CA ARG A 389 -0.76 -16.42 5.40
C ARG A 389 0.14 -16.22 4.18
N LEU A 390 1.32 -16.86 4.12
CA LEU A 390 2.21 -16.76 2.95
C LEU A 390 1.53 -17.27 1.68
N ALA A 391 1.00 -18.49 1.72
CA ALA A 391 0.25 -19.07 0.61
C ALA A 391 -1.00 -18.25 0.28
N PHE A 392 -1.70 -17.74 1.31
CA PHE A 392 -2.90 -16.92 1.12
C PHE A 392 -2.59 -15.58 0.44
N ILE A 393 -1.51 -14.89 0.85
CA ILE A 393 -1.06 -13.64 0.25
C ILE A 393 -0.68 -13.87 -1.22
N ILE A 394 0.11 -14.91 -1.51
CA ILE A 394 0.50 -15.28 -2.87
C ILE A 394 -0.73 -15.59 -3.73
N PHE A 395 -1.67 -16.39 -3.21
CA PHE A 395 -2.91 -16.73 -3.90
C PHE A 395 -3.75 -15.48 -4.20
N LYS A 396 -3.91 -14.57 -3.23
CA LYS A 396 -4.66 -13.32 -3.41
C LYS A 396 -3.97 -12.37 -4.40
N ALA A 397 -2.66 -12.21 -4.31
CA ALA A 397 -1.88 -11.42 -5.26
C ALA A 397 -2.00 -12.00 -6.69
N GLY A 398 -1.86 -13.32 -6.84
CA GLY A 398 -2.04 -14.03 -8.11
C GLY A 398 -3.45 -13.90 -8.67
N SER A 399 -4.49 -13.94 -7.83
CA SER A 399 -5.88 -13.76 -8.28
C SER A 399 -6.17 -12.36 -8.85
N ASN A 400 -5.48 -11.32 -8.36
CA ASN A 400 -5.57 -9.95 -8.90
C ASN A 400 -4.68 -9.74 -10.14
N LEU A 401 -3.54 -10.44 -10.26
CA LEU A 401 -2.74 -10.51 -11.49
C LEU A 401 -3.46 -11.27 -12.62
N CYS A 402 -4.25 -12.29 -12.27
CA CYS A 402 -5.11 -13.02 -13.19
C CYS A 402 -6.42 -12.28 -13.49
N LYS A 403 -6.82 -11.27 -12.71
CA LYS A 403 -8.04 -10.48 -13.00
C LYS A 403 -8.03 -9.75 -14.34
N PRO A 404 -6.96 -9.05 -14.79
CA PRO A 404 -6.94 -8.47 -16.13
C PRO A 404 -6.87 -9.52 -17.24
N VAL A 405 -6.35 -10.72 -16.96
CA VAL A 405 -6.41 -11.87 -17.89
C VAL A 405 -7.85 -12.41 -17.96
N ILE A 406 -8.50 -12.63 -16.82
CA ILE A 406 -9.90 -13.06 -16.69
C ILE A 406 -10.86 -11.99 -17.26
N MET A 407 -10.59 -10.71 -17.04
CA MET A 407 -11.37 -9.59 -17.61
C MET A 407 -11.11 -9.38 -19.09
N ARG A 408 -9.90 -9.65 -19.61
CA ARG A 408 -9.67 -9.74 -21.06
C ARG A 408 -10.41 -10.92 -21.67
N ILE A 409 -10.56 -12.03 -20.94
CA ILE A 409 -11.36 -13.19 -21.37
C ILE A 409 -12.88 -12.90 -21.27
N ILE A 410 -13.32 -12.05 -20.33
CA ILE A 410 -14.73 -11.64 -20.19
C ILE A 410 -15.08 -10.49 -21.16
N ALA A 411 -14.15 -9.59 -21.46
CA ALA A 411 -14.35 -8.43 -22.33
C ALA A 411 -14.07 -8.71 -23.81
N SER A 412 -13.45 -9.84 -24.16
CA SER A 412 -13.43 -10.34 -25.55
C SER A 412 -14.76 -11.01 -25.91
N LYS A 413 -15.86 -10.25 -25.85
CA LYS A 413 -17.03 -10.48 -26.72
C LYS A 413 -16.85 -9.69 -28.01
N GLN A 414 -15.70 -9.84 -28.65
CA GLN A 414 -15.59 -9.74 -30.09
C GLN A 414 -14.80 -10.95 -30.52
N LYS A 415 -15.47 -11.80 -31.31
CA LYS A 415 -14.98 -13.04 -31.87
C LYS A 415 -13.56 -12.85 -32.41
N PRO A 416 -12.53 -13.51 -31.86
CA PRO A 416 -11.48 -14.01 -32.72
C PRO A 416 -12.11 -15.13 -33.54
N ASN A 417 -12.08 -14.99 -34.86
CA ASN A 417 -12.30 -16.10 -35.78
C ASN A 417 -11.42 -17.31 -35.37
N PHE A 418 -11.83 -18.50 -35.83
CA PHE A 418 -11.28 -19.86 -35.60
C PHE A 418 -11.89 -20.59 -34.40
N PHE A 419 -12.62 -21.70 -34.55
CA PHE A 419 -12.54 -22.74 -35.58
C PHE A 419 -13.85 -22.83 -36.40
N LYS A 420 -13.72 -22.78 -37.74
CA LYS A 420 -14.72 -23.42 -38.60
C LYS A 420 -14.71 -24.91 -38.26
N LYS A 421 -15.91 -25.48 -38.15
CA LYS A 421 -16.15 -26.92 -38.36
C LYS A 421 -15.38 -27.29 -39.65
N ASN A 422 -14.47 -28.24 -39.55
CA ASN A 422 -13.49 -28.67 -40.58
C ASN A 422 -12.13 -28.00 -40.45
N ASP A 423 -11.34 -28.43 -39.47
CA ASP A 423 -9.88 -28.51 -39.62
C ASP A 423 -9.39 -29.78 -38.91
N GLU A 424 -9.32 -30.84 -39.71
CA GLU A 424 -8.69 -32.11 -39.38
C GLU A 424 -7.16 -31.96 -39.29
N THR A 425 -6.64 -31.15 -38.34
CA THR A 425 -5.20 -31.08 -38.07
C THR A 425 -4.90 -30.78 -36.60
N ALA A 426 -5.29 -31.69 -35.70
CA ALA A 426 -4.63 -31.86 -34.40
C ALA A 426 -4.31 -33.34 -34.16
N LYS A 427 -3.61 -33.98 -35.12
CA LYS A 427 -3.04 -35.31 -34.95
C LYS A 427 -2.05 -35.30 -33.77
N GLY A 428 -2.52 -35.63 -32.56
CA GLY A 428 -1.66 -35.90 -31.39
C GLY A 428 -2.01 -35.21 -30.06
N ALA A 429 -3.10 -34.45 -29.95
CA ALA A 429 -3.50 -33.84 -28.68
C ALA A 429 -4.40 -34.79 -27.84
N LEU A 430 -3.98 -35.13 -26.62
CA LEU A 430 -4.77 -35.96 -25.71
C LEU A 430 -5.50 -35.09 -24.67
N PHE A 431 -6.76 -35.44 -24.38
CA PHE A 431 -7.58 -34.78 -23.38
C PHE A 431 -7.74 -35.66 -22.14
N PHE A 432 -7.44 -35.13 -20.95
CA PHE A 432 -7.65 -35.84 -19.69
C PHE A 432 -8.46 -35.01 -18.71
N LYS A 433 -9.33 -35.66 -17.94
CA LYS A 433 -10.02 -35.04 -16.81
C LYS A 433 -9.25 -35.36 -15.53
N THR A 434 -8.83 -34.34 -14.80
CA THR A 434 -8.04 -34.51 -13.58
C THR A 434 -8.90 -35.03 -12.44
N GLN A 435 -8.32 -35.94 -11.64
CA GLN A 435 -8.91 -36.43 -10.40
C GLN A 435 -7.87 -36.38 -9.28
N GLY A 436 -8.32 -36.02 -8.08
CA GLY A 436 -7.46 -35.94 -6.89
C GLY A 436 -6.96 -34.53 -6.56
N PHE A 437 -6.14 -34.47 -5.51
CA PHE A 437 -5.69 -33.21 -4.88
C PHE A 437 -4.18 -32.97 -4.98
N SER A 438 -3.41 -33.91 -5.54
CA SER A 438 -1.93 -33.89 -5.56
C SER A 438 -1.33 -32.69 -6.30
N MET A 439 -2.06 -32.13 -7.25
CA MET A 439 -1.66 -30.97 -8.04
C MET A 439 -2.31 -29.67 -7.59
N TRP A 440 -2.96 -29.65 -6.43
CA TRP A 440 -3.54 -28.44 -5.88
C TRP A 440 -2.43 -27.47 -5.43
N PRO A 441 -2.53 -26.16 -5.70
CA PRO A 441 -3.65 -25.42 -6.28
C PRO A 441 -3.65 -25.34 -7.82
N PHE A 442 -2.62 -25.86 -8.50
CA PHE A 442 -2.41 -25.73 -9.93
C PHE A 442 -3.50 -26.42 -10.78
N LEU A 443 -3.84 -27.66 -10.46
CA LEU A 443 -4.98 -28.40 -11.01
C LEU A 443 -5.98 -28.74 -9.91
N LYS A 444 -7.28 -28.63 -10.24
CA LYS A 444 -8.38 -29.07 -9.38
C LYS A 444 -9.01 -30.34 -9.95
N THR A 445 -9.70 -31.11 -9.12
CA THR A 445 -10.51 -32.23 -9.59
C THR A 445 -11.58 -31.70 -10.56
N GLY A 446 -11.67 -32.32 -11.74
CA GLY A 446 -12.63 -31.96 -12.78
C GLY A 446 -12.11 -31.02 -13.88
N ASP A 447 -10.91 -30.44 -13.73
CA ASP A 447 -10.26 -29.67 -14.81
C ASP A 447 -10.00 -30.58 -16.02
N LYS A 448 -10.17 -30.06 -17.24
CA LYS A 448 -9.78 -30.78 -18.47
C LYS A 448 -8.40 -30.27 -18.91
N VAL A 449 -7.44 -31.16 -19.07
CA VAL A 449 -6.08 -30.81 -19.51
C VAL A 449 -5.84 -31.30 -20.93
N VAL A 450 -5.12 -30.50 -21.71
CA VAL A 450 -4.67 -30.84 -23.05
C VAL A 450 -3.18 -31.13 -22.99
N ILE A 451 -2.81 -32.32 -23.45
CA ILE A 451 -1.43 -32.80 -23.45
C ILE A 451 -0.85 -32.67 -24.86
N SER A 452 0.34 -32.06 -24.94
CA SER A 452 1.17 -32.04 -26.14
C SER A 452 2.27 -33.09 -25.98
N LYS A 453 2.32 -34.04 -26.91
CA LYS A 453 3.45 -34.97 -27.01
C LYS A 453 4.68 -34.16 -27.43
N ARG A 454 5.76 -34.28 -26.66
CA ARG A 454 7.01 -33.54 -26.87
C ARG A 454 8.18 -34.49 -26.67
N PRO A 455 9.27 -34.35 -27.45
CA PRO A 455 10.51 -35.07 -27.18
C PRO A 455 11.01 -34.77 -25.77
N ALA A 456 11.54 -35.78 -25.07
CA ALA A 456 11.95 -35.65 -23.68
C ALA A 456 13.02 -34.55 -23.51
N GLU A 457 13.86 -34.34 -24.52
CA GLU A 457 14.90 -33.31 -24.65
C GLU A 457 14.36 -31.89 -24.39
N THR A 458 13.10 -31.67 -24.70
CA THR A 458 12.46 -30.35 -24.60
C THR A 458 11.83 -30.06 -23.22
N LEU A 459 11.77 -31.06 -22.34
CA LEU A 459 11.22 -30.92 -20.99
C LEU A 459 12.18 -30.14 -20.08
N LYS A 460 11.62 -29.21 -19.31
CA LYS A 460 12.36 -28.38 -18.35
C LYS A 460 11.88 -28.60 -16.92
N ILE A 461 12.74 -28.32 -15.94
CA ILE A 461 12.35 -28.26 -14.52
C ILE A 461 11.22 -27.22 -14.37
N GLY A 462 10.17 -27.61 -13.65
CA GLY A 462 8.93 -26.84 -13.49
C GLY A 462 7.79 -27.25 -14.42
N ASP A 463 8.07 -28.00 -15.49
CA ASP A 463 7.03 -28.49 -16.40
C ASP A 463 6.09 -29.48 -15.70
N VAL A 464 4.82 -29.48 -16.09
CA VAL A 464 3.84 -30.45 -15.61
C VAL A 464 3.63 -31.50 -16.69
N ILE A 465 4.02 -32.73 -16.37
CA ILE A 465 4.00 -33.86 -17.29
C ILE A 465 2.87 -34.82 -16.93
N LEU A 466 2.39 -35.54 -17.94
CA LEU A 466 1.54 -36.71 -17.79
C LEU A 466 2.38 -37.95 -18.09
N TYR A 467 2.41 -38.90 -17.16
CA TYR A 467 3.14 -40.15 -17.33
C TYR A 467 2.31 -41.33 -16.82
N ARG A 468 2.61 -42.51 -17.35
CA ARG A 468 1.93 -43.75 -17.02
C ARG A 468 2.79 -44.59 -16.08
N THR A 469 2.27 -44.91 -14.90
CA THR A 469 2.83 -45.96 -14.04
C THR A 469 2.09 -47.28 -14.29
N SER A 470 2.54 -48.38 -13.67
CA SER A 470 1.92 -49.71 -13.85
C SER A 470 0.42 -49.74 -13.55
N ASN A 471 -0.05 -48.91 -12.60
CA ASN A 471 -1.43 -48.98 -12.09
C ASN A 471 -2.27 -47.72 -12.35
N LYS A 472 -1.68 -46.60 -12.80
CA LYS A 472 -2.40 -45.33 -12.98
C LYS A 472 -1.70 -44.36 -13.92
N ILE A 473 -2.46 -43.42 -14.46
CA ILE A 473 -1.92 -42.25 -15.16
C ILE A 473 -1.81 -41.11 -14.15
N VAL A 474 -0.62 -40.51 -14.05
CA VAL A 474 -0.29 -39.49 -13.07
C VAL A 474 0.12 -38.21 -13.77
N CYS A 475 -0.29 -37.08 -13.19
CA CYS A 475 0.13 -35.77 -13.65
C CYS A 475 0.85 -35.05 -12.51
N HIS A 476 2.16 -34.80 -12.65
CA HIS A 476 2.98 -34.15 -11.64
C HIS A 476 4.00 -33.19 -12.26
N ARG A 477 4.56 -32.31 -11.42
CA ARG A 477 5.56 -31.32 -11.82
C ARG A 477 6.97 -31.91 -11.76
N LEU A 478 7.77 -31.64 -12.79
CA LEU A 478 9.18 -31.96 -12.82
C LEU A 478 9.96 -31.08 -11.84
N ILE A 479 10.66 -31.71 -10.90
CA ILE A 479 11.43 -31.00 -9.86
C ILE A 479 12.94 -31.13 -10.06
N ARG A 480 13.40 -32.22 -10.68
CA ARG A 480 14.82 -32.51 -10.91
C ARG A 480 14.96 -33.47 -12.07
N GLU A 481 16.10 -33.41 -12.73
CA GLU A 481 16.49 -34.30 -13.82
C GLU A 481 17.79 -35.02 -13.45
N VAL A 482 17.93 -36.29 -13.86
CA VAL A 482 19.15 -37.09 -13.73
C VAL A 482 19.46 -37.73 -15.08
N LYS A 483 20.69 -37.53 -15.57
CA LYS A 483 21.19 -38.12 -16.81
C LYS A 483 22.21 -39.21 -16.51
N THR A 484 22.12 -40.34 -17.18
CA THR A 484 23.19 -41.35 -17.26
C THR A 484 23.64 -41.49 -18.72
N GLU A 485 24.75 -42.18 -18.99
CA GLU A 485 25.33 -42.31 -20.35
C GLU A 485 24.36 -42.90 -21.40
N LYS A 486 23.31 -43.62 -20.97
CA LYS A 486 22.35 -44.28 -21.88
C LYS A 486 20.88 -43.97 -21.59
N LYS A 487 20.53 -43.26 -20.50
CA LYS A 487 19.12 -43.03 -20.09
C LYS A 487 18.92 -41.69 -19.38
N ARG A 488 17.71 -41.14 -19.50
CA ARG A 488 17.28 -39.93 -18.80
C ARG A 488 16.12 -40.22 -17.85
N PHE A 489 16.28 -39.78 -16.60
CA PHE A 489 15.26 -39.92 -15.57
C PHE A 489 14.86 -38.56 -15.03
N PHE A 490 13.59 -38.45 -14.64
CA PHE A 490 13.04 -37.24 -14.05
C PHE A 490 12.45 -37.53 -12.68
N TYR A 491 12.66 -36.63 -11.73
CA TYR A 491 11.88 -36.62 -10.49
C TYR A 491 10.64 -35.77 -10.69
N ALA A 492 9.47 -36.37 -10.50
CA ALA A 492 8.19 -35.71 -10.57
C ALA A 492 7.51 -35.69 -9.19
N ARG A 493 6.84 -34.58 -8.85
CA ARG A 493 6.07 -34.48 -7.61
C ARG A 493 4.83 -33.61 -7.79
N GLY A 494 3.77 -33.97 -7.07
CA GLY A 494 2.58 -33.13 -6.97
C GLY A 494 2.83 -31.85 -6.18
N ASP A 495 2.23 -30.73 -6.59
CA ASP A 495 2.38 -29.41 -5.95
C ASP A 495 1.97 -29.36 -4.47
N SER A 496 1.08 -30.27 -4.06
CA SER A 496 0.62 -30.43 -2.67
C SER A 496 1.02 -31.78 -2.06
N SER A 497 1.78 -32.61 -2.78
CA SER A 497 2.11 -33.96 -2.33
C SER A 497 3.13 -33.94 -1.19
N THR A 498 2.82 -34.62 -0.09
CA THR A 498 3.75 -34.88 1.02
C THR A 498 4.68 -36.05 0.75
N ASP A 499 4.41 -36.80 -0.31
CA ASP A 499 5.12 -38.03 -0.62
C ASP A 499 6.46 -37.71 -1.30
N SER A 500 7.42 -38.65 -1.23
CA SER A 500 8.70 -38.50 -1.91
C SER A 500 8.49 -38.35 -3.42
N ALA A 501 9.41 -37.61 -4.06
CA ALA A 501 9.35 -37.42 -5.51
C ALA A 501 9.49 -38.76 -6.23
N GLU A 502 8.63 -39.00 -7.22
CA GLU A 502 8.60 -40.22 -8.00
C GLU A 502 9.68 -40.16 -9.09
N LEU A 503 10.43 -41.25 -9.28
CA LEU A 503 11.38 -41.38 -10.38
C LEU A 503 10.63 -41.86 -11.62
N VAL A 504 10.71 -41.07 -12.70
CA VAL A 504 9.99 -41.28 -13.95
C VAL A 504 11.02 -41.46 -15.07
N ASP A 505 11.02 -42.63 -15.70
CA ASP A 505 11.77 -42.88 -16.94
C ASP A 505 11.12 -42.10 -18.08
N GLU A 506 11.92 -41.50 -18.96
CA GLU A 506 11.43 -40.72 -20.11
C GLU A 506 10.42 -41.49 -20.97
N LYS A 507 10.56 -42.82 -21.07
CA LYS A 507 9.66 -43.70 -21.85
C LYS A 507 8.24 -43.76 -21.26
N MET A 508 8.10 -43.46 -19.98
CA MET A 508 6.80 -43.45 -19.29
C MET A 508 6.03 -42.14 -19.54
N ILE A 509 6.69 -41.11 -20.08
CA ILE A 509 6.10 -39.78 -20.28
C ILE A 509 5.23 -39.79 -21.53
N LEU A 510 3.94 -39.53 -21.33
CA LEU A 510 2.95 -39.42 -22.40
C LEU A 510 2.95 -38.03 -23.05
N GLY A 511 3.34 -37.00 -22.29
CA GLY A 511 3.54 -35.64 -22.80
C GLY A 511 3.47 -34.56 -21.71
N LYS A 512 3.52 -33.30 -22.14
CA LYS A 512 3.48 -32.11 -21.28
C LYS A 512 2.10 -31.44 -21.37
N ILE A 513 1.61 -30.88 -20.26
CA ILE A 513 0.41 -30.03 -20.30
C ILE A 513 0.69 -28.80 -21.18
N ALA A 514 -0.05 -28.67 -22.27
CA ALA A 514 -0.04 -27.51 -23.14
C ALA A 514 -1.08 -26.47 -22.71
N SER A 515 -2.27 -26.92 -22.32
CA SER A 515 -3.34 -26.04 -21.83
C SER A 515 -4.23 -26.71 -20.80
N VAL A 516 -4.86 -25.92 -19.94
CA VAL A 516 -5.89 -26.38 -19.00
C VAL A 516 -7.18 -25.64 -19.28
N ILE A 517 -8.26 -26.38 -19.48
CA ILE A 517 -9.60 -25.87 -19.69
C ILE A 517 -10.31 -25.80 -18.34
N LYS A 518 -10.57 -24.58 -17.86
CA LYS A 518 -11.28 -24.32 -16.60
C LYS A 518 -12.54 -23.51 -16.90
N ASN A 519 -13.70 -24.01 -16.48
CA ASN A 519 -15.00 -23.35 -16.69
C ASN A 519 -15.24 -22.89 -18.14
N GLY A 520 -14.86 -23.72 -19.13
CA GLY A 520 -15.01 -23.41 -20.56
C GLY A 520 -13.93 -22.53 -21.19
N GLN A 521 -12.93 -22.07 -20.42
CA GLN A 521 -11.84 -21.23 -20.91
C GLN A 521 -10.53 -22.01 -21.03
N VAL A 522 -9.81 -21.86 -22.15
CA VAL A 522 -8.50 -22.49 -22.40
C VAL A 522 -7.38 -21.60 -21.86
N ILE A 523 -6.66 -22.08 -20.85
CA ILE A 523 -5.46 -21.41 -20.32
C ILE A 523 -4.23 -22.07 -20.96
N SER A 524 -3.45 -21.33 -21.75
CA SER A 524 -2.20 -21.82 -22.35
C SER A 524 -1.04 -21.78 -21.35
N TYR A 525 -0.25 -22.85 -21.30
CA TYR A 525 0.92 -23.02 -20.43
C TYR A 525 2.24 -23.09 -21.22
N LEU A 526 2.22 -22.60 -22.47
CA LEU A 526 3.38 -22.59 -23.38
C LEU A 526 4.13 -21.24 -23.41
N ASP A 527 3.70 -20.21 -22.66
CA ASP A 527 4.34 -18.89 -22.63
C ASP A 527 5.54 -18.84 -21.64
N LYS A 528 6.58 -18.07 -21.98
CA LYS A 528 7.81 -17.86 -21.19
C LYS A 528 7.54 -17.33 -19.78
N ARG A 529 6.50 -16.51 -19.59
CA ARG A 529 6.10 -16.03 -18.26
C ARG A 529 5.64 -17.17 -17.34
N GLN A 530 4.98 -18.17 -17.92
CA GLN A 530 4.49 -19.31 -17.18
C GLN A 530 5.62 -20.29 -16.83
N GLU A 531 6.69 -20.37 -17.63
CA GLU A 531 7.91 -21.11 -17.30
C GLU A 531 8.56 -20.60 -15.99
N ILE A 532 8.65 -19.26 -15.83
CA ILE A 532 9.21 -18.64 -14.61
C ILE A 532 8.33 -18.96 -13.39
N ILE A 533 7.00 -18.82 -13.52
CA ILE A 533 6.05 -19.14 -12.45
C ILE A 533 6.17 -20.62 -12.06
N ASN A 534 6.25 -21.51 -13.04
CA ASN A 534 6.40 -22.94 -12.85
C ASN A 534 7.69 -23.29 -12.09
N LEU A 535 8.79 -22.61 -12.39
CA LEU A 535 10.07 -22.79 -11.70
C LEU A 535 9.98 -22.31 -10.23
N ILE A 536 9.35 -21.16 -9.98
CA ILE A 536 9.13 -20.65 -8.61
C ILE A 536 8.30 -21.65 -7.79
N ILE A 537 7.27 -22.26 -8.38
CA ILE A 537 6.43 -23.26 -7.71
C ILE A 537 7.25 -24.47 -7.24
N VAL A 538 8.29 -24.89 -7.99
CA VAL A 538 9.18 -25.99 -7.55
C VAL A 538 9.78 -25.69 -6.17
N TYR A 539 10.29 -24.48 -5.96
CA TYR A 539 10.91 -24.07 -4.69
C TYR A 539 9.91 -23.85 -3.55
N ILE A 540 8.69 -23.43 -3.86
CA ILE A 540 7.63 -23.17 -2.85
C ILE A 540 6.83 -24.44 -2.51
N SER A 541 6.77 -25.43 -3.42
CA SER A 541 5.99 -26.67 -3.25
C SER A 541 6.30 -27.45 -1.96
N PRO A 542 7.55 -27.55 -1.44
CA PRO A 542 7.81 -28.21 -0.16
C PRO A 542 7.13 -27.51 1.03
N LEU A 543 7.04 -26.17 1.00
CA LEU A 543 6.37 -25.40 2.04
C LEU A 543 4.85 -25.57 1.98
N ILE A 544 4.29 -25.66 0.77
CA ILE A 544 2.86 -25.94 0.54
C ILE A 544 2.52 -27.35 1.03
N ALA A 545 3.32 -28.34 0.64
CA ALA A 545 3.17 -29.72 1.08
C ALA A 545 3.32 -29.89 2.60
N GLY A 546 4.32 -29.23 3.21
CA GLY A 546 4.51 -29.22 4.67
C GLY A 546 3.33 -28.60 5.42
N ALA A 547 2.78 -27.48 4.91
CA ALA A 547 1.58 -26.86 5.47
C ALA A 547 0.35 -27.77 5.37
N ILE A 548 0.22 -28.54 4.29
CA ILE A 548 -0.87 -29.50 4.07
C ILE A 548 -0.69 -30.78 4.90
N GLY A 549 0.54 -31.25 5.08
CA GLY A 549 0.89 -32.42 5.90
C GLY A 549 0.50 -32.25 7.37
N LEU A 550 0.66 -31.04 7.91
CA LEU A 550 0.19 -30.66 9.26
C LEU A 550 -1.35 -30.71 9.41
N ILE A 551 -2.10 -30.73 8.29
CA ILE A 551 -3.57 -30.67 8.25
C ILE A 551 -4.18 -32.04 7.86
N LYS A 552 -3.41 -32.94 7.25
CA LYS A 552 -3.85 -34.29 6.80
C LYS A 552 -4.60 -35.10 7.88
N PRO A 553 -4.20 -35.07 9.18
CA PRO A 553 -4.93 -35.78 10.25
C PRO A 553 -6.34 -35.21 10.53
N LEU A 554 -6.55 -33.90 10.33
CA LEU A 554 -7.83 -33.22 10.56
C LEU A 554 -8.84 -33.48 9.43
N TYR A 555 -8.37 -33.68 8.19
CA TYR A 555 -9.22 -33.95 7.04
C TYR A 555 -9.69 -35.41 6.97
N GLY A 556 -8.89 -36.36 7.48
CA GLY A 556 -9.27 -37.77 7.61
C GLY A 556 -10.44 -38.02 8.58
N ARG A 557 -10.67 -37.10 9.54
CA ARG A 557 -11.85 -37.12 10.43
C ARG A 557 -13.11 -36.59 9.75
N LEU A 558 -13.00 -35.64 8.82
CA LEU A 558 -14.16 -35.09 8.08
C LEU A 558 -14.71 -36.04 7.00
N LYS A 559 -13.88 -36.92 6.42
CA LYS A 559 -14.36 -37.94 5.47
C LYS A 559 -15.07 -39.13 6.13
N ARG A 560 -14.78 -39.44 7.39
CA ARG A 560 -15.45 -40.54 8.13
C ARG A 560 -16.83 -40.15 8.69
N GLY A 561 -17.17 -38.86 8.74
CA GLY A 561 -18.46 -38.37 9.22
C GLY A 561 -19.58 -38.26 8.17
N VAL A 562 -19.33 -38.65 6.91
CA VAL A 562 -20.31 -38.53 5.80
C VAL A 562 -20.76 -39.91 5.28
N ALA A 563 -20.29 -41.00 5.87
CA ALA A 563 -20.75 -42.35 5.57
C ALA A 563 -21.60 -42.91 6.72
N PHE A 564 -22.64 -42.18 7.15
CA PHE A 564 -23.79 -42.70 7.90
C PHE A 564 -24.89 -41.64 7.87
N LYS A 565 -25.65 -41.63 6.77
CA LYS A 565 -27.09 -41.39 6.73
C LYS A 565 -27.54 -41.78 5.32
N LYS A 566 -28.44 -42.76 5.31
CA LYS A 566 -29.00 -43.48 4.15
C LYS A 566 -29.49 -42.55 3.05
#